data_AF-A0AA42ZXT7-F1
#
_entry.id   AF-A0AA42ZXT7-F1
#
_cell.length_a   1.000
_cell.length_b   1.000
_cell.length_c   1.000
_cell.angle_alpha   90.00
_cell.angle_beta   90.00
_cell.angle_gamma   90.00
#
_symmetry.space_group_name_H-M   'P 1'
#
loop_
_entity.id
_entity.type
_entity.pdbx_description
1 polymer ?
#
loop_
_entity_poly.entity_id
_entity_poly.type
_entity_poly.pdbx_seq_one_letter_code
_entity_poly.pdbx_strand_id
1 'polypeptide(L)'
;MSTSLRYRAFISYSHRDTRLANRLHKKLESYRVAEHLQRENPALKTGKIRPVFRDRDDLATAESLSQSIEQALDESEALLVV
;
A
#
# COMPACT_ATOMS: atom_id res chain seq x y z
N MET A 1 9.76 -19.07 3.80
CA MET A 1 10.20 -17.71 4.11
C MET A 1 9.06 -17.04 4.87
N SER A 2 9.31 -16.53 6.07
CA SER A 2 8.26 -15.90 6.88
C SER A 2 7.99 -14.51 6.32
N THR A 3 6.98 -14.37 5.47
CA THR A 3 6.63 -13.09 4.86
C THR A 3 6.09 -12.16 5.93
N SER A 4 6.92 -11.26 6.43
CA SER A 4 6.48 -10.25 7.39
C SER A 4 5.70 -9.19 6.63
N LEU A 5 4.43 -9.02 6.98
CA LEU A 5 3.57 -8.01 6.39
C LEU A 5 4.09 -6.62 6.81
N ARG A 6 4.76 -5.93 5.88
CA ARG A 6 5.33 -4.60 6.08
C ARG A 6 4.35 -3.50 5.71
N TYR A 7 3.55 -3.75 4.66
CA TYR A 7 2.62 -2.78 4.11
C TYR A 7 1.17 -3.22 4.34
N ARG A 8 0.30 -2.24 4.60
CA ARG A 8 -1.14 -2.46 4.70
C ARG A 8 -1.80 -2.62 3.33
N ALA A 9 -1.22 -2.03 2.30
CA ALA A 9 -1.69 -2.17 0.94
C ALA A 9 -0.59 -1.86 -0.07
N PHE A 10 -0.69 -2.48 -1.24
CA PHE A 10 0.03 -2.13 -2.46
C PHE A 10 -0.93 -1.49 -3.45
N ILE A 11 -0.58 -0.35 -4.05
CA ILE A 11 -1.35 0.28 -5.13
C ILE A 11 -0.66 -0.02 -6.46
N SER A 12 -1.35 -0.80 -7.30
CA SER A 12 -1.04 -1.02 -8.71
C SER A 12 -1.92 -0.09 -9.56
N TYR A 13 -1.30 0.61 -10.51
CA TYR A 13 -1.98 1.57 -11.36
C TYR A 13 -1.24 1.72 -12.69
N SER A 14 -1.95 2.19 -13.71
CA SER A 14 -1.33 2.56 -14.98
C SER A 14 -0.80 4.00 -14.93
N HIS A 15 0.19 4.33 -15.77
CA HIS A 15 0.72 5.69 -15.89
C HIS A 15 -0.36 6.74 -16.25
N ARG A 16 -1.50 6.32 -16.81
CA ARG A 16 -2.63 7.21 -17.10
C ARG A 16 -3.34 7.66 -15.83
N ASP A 17 -3.23 6.85 -14.77
CA ASP A 17 -3.93 7.02 -13.49
C ASP A 17 -3.04 7.59 -12.40
N THR A 18 -1.80 8.00 -12.71
CA THR A 18 -0.82 8.53 -11.75
C THR A 18 -1.40 9.61 -10.84
N ARG A 19 -2.25 10.51 -11.36
CA ARG A 19 -2.89 11.55 -10.55
C ARG A 19 -3.87 10.98 -9.53
N LEU A 20 -4.65 9.98 -9.93
CA LEU A 20 -5.62 9.30 -9.07
C LEU A 20 -4.90 8.45 -8.01
N ALA A 21 -3.92 7.65 -8.43
CA ALA A 21 -3.09 6.82 -7.55
C ALA A 21 -2.34 7.65 -6.51
N ASN A 22 -1.75 8.79 -6.90
CA ASN A 22 -1.13 9.74 -5.97
C ASN A 22 -2.12 10.27 -4.92
N ARG A 23 -3.33 10.64 -5.35
CA ARG A 23 -4.36 11.15 -4.44
C ARG A 23 -4.84 10.07 -3.48
N LEU A 24 -5.06 8.85 -3.98
CA LEU A 24 -5.45 7.71 -3.18
C LEU A 24 -4.37 7.38 -2.14
N HIS A 25 -3.11 7.27 -2.57
CA HIS A 25 -1.96 7.01 -1.71
C HIS A 25 -1.88 8.03 -0.55
N LYS A 26 -1.93 9.33 -0.86
CA LYS A 26 -1.94 10.40 0.16
C LYS A 26 -3.10 10.27 1.14
N LYS A 27 -4.31 9.97 0.64
CA LYS A 27 -5.49 9.78 1.48
C LYS A 27 -5.30 8.61 2.43
N LEU A 28 -4.87 7.45 1.95
CA LEU A 28 -4.68 6.25 2.77
C LEU A 28 -3.57 6.43 3.81
N GLU A 29 -2.47 7.08 3.45
CA GLU A 29 -1.37 7.41 4.38
C GLU A 29 -1.82 8.31 5.54
N SER A 30 -2.74 9.24 5.26
CA SER A 30 -3.32 10.16 6.26
C SER A 30 -4.57 9.61 6.97
N TYR A 31 -5.15 8.52 6.48
CA TYR A 31 -6.44 8.05 6.94
C TYR A 31 -6.33 7.47 8.35
N ARG A 32 -7.25 7.91 9.22
CA ARG A 32 -7.41 7.40 10.57
C ARG A 32 -8.79 6.79 10.72
N VAL A 33 -8.81 5.51 11.05
CA VAL A 33 -10.06 4.79 11.35
C VAL A 33 -10.69 5.42 12.59
N ALA A 34 -12.01 5.63 12.57
CA ALA A 34 -12.73 6.18 13.72
C ALA A 34 -12.68 5.22 14.93
N GLU A 35 -12.62 5.75 16.15
CA GLU A 35 -12.44 4.94 17.36
C GLU A 35 -13.53 3.90 17.58
N HIS A 36 -14.78 4.20 17.23
CA HIS A 36 -15.89 3.24 17.40
C HIS A 36 -15.65 1.96 16.58
N LEU A 37 -15.20 2.10 15.32
CA LEU A 37 -14.85 0.95 14.47
C LEU A 37 -13.63 0.18 15.00
N GLN A 38 -12.68 0.86 15.66
CA GLN A 38 -11.53 0.20 16.27
C GLN A 38 -11.92 -0.65 17.50
N ARG A 39 -12.94 -0.20 18.25
CA ARG A 39 -13.47 -0.97 19.39
C ARG A 39 -14.23 -2.21 18.93
N GLU A 40 -14.95 -2.10 17.82
CA GLU A 40 -15.72 -3.19 17.23
C GLU A 40 -14.81 -4.22 16.52
N ASN A 41 -13.66 -3.80 16.00
CA ASN A 41 -12.74 -4.68 15.28
C ASN A 41 -11.29 -4.60 15.81
N PRO A 42 -10.83 -5.61 16.57
CA PRO A 42 -9.47 -5.69 17.10
C PRO A 42 -8.36 -5.63 16.04
N ALA A 43 -8.64 -6.00 14.78
CA ALA A 43 -7.66 -5.89 13.69
C ALA A 43 -7.31 -4.43 13.35
N LEU A 44 -8.20 -3.49 13.71
CA LEU A 44 -8.04 -2.06 13.46
C LEU A 44 -7.40 -1.32 14.65
N LYS A 45 -6.79 -2.03 15.62
CA LYS A 45 -6.21 -1.46 16.84
C LYS A 45 -5.23 -0.30 16.64
N THR A 46 -4.49 -0.26 15.52
CA THR A 46 -3.57 0.85 15.22
C THR A 46 -4.30 2.08 14.67
N GLY A 47 -5.53 1.89 14.17
CA GLY A 47 -6.36 2.88 13.51
C GLY A 47 -5.76 3.45 12.22
N LYS A 48 -4.70 2.83 11.69
CA LYS A 48 -3.86 3.38 10.63
C LYS A 48 -3.83 2.42 9.43
N ILE A 49 -4.00 2.98 8.23
CA ILE A 49 -3.90 2.25 6.96
C ILE A 49 -2.47 2.36 6.37
N ARG A 50 -1.54 3.02 7.08
CA ARG A 50 -0.13 3.12 6.66
C ARG A 50 0.74 1.99 7.23
N PRO A 51 1.85 1.62 6.56
CA PRO A 51 2.32 2.18 5.29
C PRO A 51 1.65 1.53 4.07
N VAL A 52 1.41 2.33 3.04
CA VAL A 52 0.90 1.89 1.73
C VAL A 52 2.01 2.03 0.70
N PHE A 53 2.34 0.92 0.04
CA PHE A 53 3.26 0.95 -1.09
C PHE A 53 2.49 1.41 -2.33
N ARG A 54 3.10 2.26 -3.15
CA ARG A 54 2.59 2.65 -4.46
C ARG A 54 3.65 2.32 -5.47
N ASP A 55 3.25 1.65 -6.54
CA ASP A 55 4.16 1.37 -7.65
C ASP A 55 4.83 2.66 -8.15
N ARG A 56 6.13 2.62 -8.44
CA ARG A 56 6.86 3.82 -8.90
C ARG A 56 6.94 3.76 -10.41
N ASP A 57 6.30 4.74 -11.04
CA ASP A 57 6.18 4.89 -12.50
C ASP A 57 7.51 4.97 -13.27
N ASP A 58 8.65 5.26 -12.64
CA ASP A 58 9.91 5.48 -13.36
C ASP A 58 10.80 4.24 -13.38
N LEU A 59 10.74 3.54 -14.52
CA LEU A 59 11.54 2.40 -14.98
C LEU A 59 13.03 2.74 -15.21
N ALA A 60 13.65 3.56 -14.35
CA ALA A 60 15.08 3.82 -14.42
C ALA A 60 15.83 2.78 -13.57
N THR A 61 16.57 1.90 -14.25
CA THR A 61 17.46 0.81 -13.77
C THR A 61 16.79 -0.53 -13.41
N ALA A 62 16.72 -1.40 -14.42
CA ALA A 62 16.16 -2.75 -14.39
C ALA A 62 17.16 -3.78 -13.82
N GLU A 63 16.78 -4.35 -12.67
CA GLU A 63 16.98 -5.74 -12.18
C GLU A 63 16.54 -5.79 -10.70
N SER A 64 16.88 -4.74 -9.94
CA SER A 64 16.47 -4.59 -8.54
C SER A 64 15.01 -4.16 -8.36
N LEU A 65 14.40 -3.51 -9.36
CA LEU A 65 13.04 -2.96 -9.25
C LEU A 65 11.96 -4.03 -9.32
N SER A 66 12.04 -4.98 -10.26
CA SER A 66 11.06 -6.09 -10.34
C SER A 66 11.06 -6.91 -9.05
N GLN A 67 12.25 -7.20 -8.51
CA GLN A 67 12.38 -7.85 -7.20
C GLN A 67 11.80 -7.01 -6.07
N SER A 68 12.00 -5.68 -6.10
CA SER A 68 11.43 -4.78 -5.09
C SER A 68 9.90 -4.73 -5.16
N ILE A 69 9.31 -4.81 -6.35
CA ILE A 69 7.86 -4.85 -6.56
C ILE A 69 7.29 -6.18 -6.07
N GLU A 70 7.91 -7.30 -6.46
CA GLU A 70 7.52 -8.63 -5.99
C GLU A 70 7.61 -8.73 -4.46
N GLN A 71 8.71 -8.25 -3.87
CA GLN A 71 8.85 -8.17 -2.42
C GLN A 71 7.79 -7.29 -1.78
N ALA A 72 7.52 -6.11 -2.33
CA ALA A 72 6.50 -5.22 -1.79
C ALA A 72 5.08 -5.83 -1.88
N LEU A 73 4.80 -6.59 -2.94
CA LEU A 73 3.55 -7.34 -3.08
C LEU A 73 3.45 -8.45 -2.04
N ASP A 74 4.50 -9.25 -1.87
CA ASP A 74 4.58 -10.32 -0.86
C ASP A 74 4.44 -9.76 0.57
N GLU A 75 5.03 -8.58 0.82
CA GLU A 75 4.98 -7.88 2.10
C GLU A 75 3.69 -7.06 2.32
N SER A 76 2.71 -7.11 1.41
CA SER A 76 1.47 -6.33 1.50
C SER A 76 0.26 -7.15 1.95
N GLU A 77 -0.52 -6.60 2.88
CA GLU A 77 -1.79 -7.21 3.33
C GLU A 77 -2.90 -7.21 2.26
N ALA A 78 -2.84 -6.26 1.31
CA ALA A 78 -3.85 -6.09 0.28
C ALA A 78 -3.27 -5.51 -1.02
N LEU A 79 -3.92 -5.82 -2.14
CA LEU A 79 -3.64 -5.24 -3.45
C LEU A 79 -4.81 -4.35 -3.89
N LEU A 80 -4.53 -3.08 -4.17
CA LEU A 80 -5.45 -2.10 -4.72
C LEU A 80 -5.10 -1.87 -6.19
N VAL A 81 -6.03 -2.18 -7.09
CA VAL A 81 -5.88 -1.94 -8.53
C VAL A 81 -6.71 -0.71 -8.91
N VAL A 82 -6.05 0.26 -9.53
CA VAL A 82 -6.64 1.55 -9.95
C VAL A 82 -6.70 1.62 -11.47
#